data_AF-A0A4Y2RBS9-F1
#
_entry.id   AF-A0A4Y2RBS9-F1
#
_cell.length_a   1.000
_cell.length_b   1.000
_cell.length_c   1.000
_cell.angle_alpha   90.00
_cell.angle_beta   90.00
_cell.angle_gamma   90.00
#
_symmetry.space_group_name_H-M   'P 1'
#
loop_
_entity.id
_entity.type
_entity.pdbx_description
1 polymer ?
#
loop_
_entity_poly.entity_id
_entity_poly.type
_entity_poly.pdbx_seq_one_letter_code
_entity_poly.pdbx_strand_id
1 'polypeptide(L)'
;MTAEDNWSESEIQKSQLEDPDIRRIVEKKLKLADRLSREEITPESPATERYWSLWNYVHVKDGVLYRKWESDDGSSYRWQLILPKSRIQEILQELHDSASGGHFGVINTLRRIRERFYWDRLRADVEKWCRECESFRVRKGPKTEDGKAVTGWTSAEKFSDRTPRFPFDILFGRPGDTPSSPNEDLNKLEARLERAQTSDRERVKLFRILKKTHYDSGTTDYHLKKGDLVWACNPKRRRGLSLKPRQKRVGPGTVVNKLNDVVYRVQRSSNDTPKVIHIRLVPYRTTVHSCM
;
A
#
# COMPACT_ATOMS: atom_id res chain seq x y z
N MET A 1 23.56 0.02 4.44
CA MET A 1 23.88 1.18 3.59
C MET A 1 22.59 1.62 2.96
N THR A 2 22.09 2.78 3.37
CA THR A 2 20.86 3.37 2.83
C THR A 2 21.24 4.31 1.69
N ALA A 3 20.40 4.46 0.65
CA ALA A 3 20.65 5.30 -0.53
C ALA A 3 21.17 6.75 -0.26
N GLU A 4 20.99 7.28 0.95
CA GLU A 4 21.60 8.57 1.37
C GLU A 4 23.13 8.49 1.52
N ASP A 5 23.70 7.32 1.80
CA ASP A 5 25.14 7.09 1.96
C ASP A 5 25.90 7.02 0.62
N ASN A 6 25.20 7.00 -0.52
CA ASN A 6 25.83 6.76 -1.82
C ASN A 6 26.36 8.02 -2.51
N TRP A 7 25.92 9.22 -2.10
CA TRP A 7 26.33 10.46 -2.75
C TRP A 7 26.81 11.49 -1.75
N SER A 8 27.91 12.15 -2.08
CA SER A 8 28.37 13.31 -1.32
C SER A 8 27.43 14.50 -1.51
N GLU A 9 27.33 15.37 -0.50
CA GLU A 9 26.53 16.60 -0.58
C GLU A 9 26.93 17.47 -1.78
N SER A 10 28.24 17.54 -2.08
CA SER A 10 28.78 18.26 -3.24
C SER A 10 28.28 17.70 -4.58
N GLU A 11 28.16 16.38 -4.71
CA GLU A 11 27.66 15.74 -5.93
C GLU A 11 26.16 16.01 -6.14
N ILE A 12 25.40 16.04 -5.05
CA ILE A 12 23.97 16.36 -5.08
C ILE A 12 23.75 17.82 -5.39
N GLN A 13 24.50 18.72 -4.75
CA GLN A 13 24.45 20.14 -5.03
C GLN A 13 24.73 20.41 -6.51
N LYS A 14 25.80 19.81 -7.06
CA LYS A 14 26.13 19.93 -8.48
C LYS A 14 24.98 19.45 -9.37
N SER A 15 24.42 18.27 -9.12
CA SER A 15 23.31 17.75 -9.91
C SER A 15 22.03 18.59 -9.80
N GLN A 16 21.75 19.21 -8.65
CA GLN A 16 20.62 20.14 -8.50
C GLN A 16 20.83 21.44 -9.27
N LEU A 17 22.07 21.93 -9.35
CA LEU A 17 22.41 23.12 -10.15
C LEU A 17 22.40 22.83 -11.65
N GLU A 18 22.64 21.59 -12.07
CA GLU A 18 22.50 21.15 -13.47
C GLU A 18 21.03 21.02 -13.90
N ASP A 19 20.11 20.74 -12.96
CA ASP A 19 18.67 20.65 -13.25
C ASP A 19 18.05 22.06 -13.33
N PRO A 20 17.56 22.50 -14.51
CA PRO A 20 17.06 23.87 -14.67
C PRO A 20 15.83 24.18 -13.81
N ASP A 21 15.01 23.16 -13.51
CA ASP A 21 13.80 23.35 -12.69
C ASP A 21 14.16 23.55 -11.21
N ILE A 22 15.18 22.84 -10.72
CA ILE A 22 15.61 22.87 -9.31
C ILE A 22 16.55 24.05 -9.06
N ARG A 23 17.53 24.26 -9.95
CA ARG A 23 18.53 25.34 -9.88
C ARG A 23 17.87 26.69 -9.61
N ARG A 24 16.79 27.01 -10.32
CA ARG A 24 16.05 28.27 -10.16
C ARG A 24 15.49 28.45 -8.76
N ILE A 25 14.97 27.38 -8.16
CA ILE A 25 14.43 27.42 -6.80
C ILE A 25 15.55 27.63 -5.79
N VAL A 26 16.69 26.95 -5.97
CA VAL A 26 17.89 27.12 -5.14
C VAL A 26 18.41 28.56 -5.22
N GLU A 27 18.63 29.07 -6.43
CA GLU A 27 19.11 30.44 -6.64
C GLU A 27 18.19 31.48 -6.01
N LYS A 28 16.87 31.30 -6.14
CA LYS A 28 15.89 32.20 -5.51
C LYS A 28 15.91 32.10 -3.99
N LYS A 29 15.99 30.89 -3.42
CA LYS A 29 16.07 30.69 -1.96
C LYS A 29 17.32 31.30 -1.35
N LEU A 30 18.43 31.28 -2.08
CA LEU A 30 19.69 31.90 -1.64
C LEU A 30 19.67 33.43 -1.75
N LYS A 31 19.06 33.98 -2.81
CA LYS A 31 18.97 35.43 -3.05
C LYS A 31 17.91 36.12 -2.20
N LEU A 32 16.82 35.42 -1.87
CA LEU A 32 15.63 35.99 -1.26
C LEU A 32 15.37 35.30 0.07
N ALA A 33 15.95 35.87 1.13
CA ALA A 33 15.72 35.41 2.49
C ALA A 33 14.26 35.59 2.94
N ASP A 34 13.52 36.51 2.31
CA ASP A 34 12.10 36.75 2.57
C ASP A 34 11.25 36.72 1.29
N ARG A 35 10.00 36.27 1.45
CA ARG A 35 9.04 35.96 0.39
C ARG A 35 8.81 37.16 -0.54
N LEU A 36 9.28 37.08 -1.79
CA LEU A 36 8.89 38.05 -2.83
C LEU A 36 7.41 37.91 -3.20
N SER A 37 6.82 39.06 -3.53
CA SER A 37 5.46 39.15 -4.05
C SER A 37 5.32 38.33 -5.34
N ARG A 38 4.08 37.92 -5.62
CA ARG A 38 3.70 36.99 -6.69
C ARG A 38 4.07 37.47 -8.11
N GLU A 39 4.56 38.69 -8.27
CA GLU A 39 4.69 39.39 -9.55
C GLU A 39 6.01 39.13 -10.31
N GLU A 40 7.09 38.66 -9.67
CA GLU A 40 8.41 38.57 -10.34
C GLU A 40 8.73 37.20 -10.99
N ILE A 41 7.77 36.26 -11.01
CA ILE A 41 8.08 34.87 -11.35
C ILE A 41 7.00 34.30 -12.26
N THR A 42 7.27 34.37 -13.56
CA THR A 42 6.58 33.55 -14.54
C THR A 42 7.05 32.10 -14.36
N PRO A 43 6.18 31.15 -14.00
CA PRO A 43 6.53 29.74 -14.01
C PRO A 43 6.80 29.31 -15.46
N GLU A 44 8.07 29.15 -15.81
CA GLU A 44 8.46 28.75 -17.18
C GLU A 44 8.25 27.25 -17.46
N SER A 45 8.17 26.44 -16.41
CA SER A 45 7.99 24.99 -16.48
C SER A 45 7.03 24.52 -15.39
N PRO A 46 6.15 23.53 -15.69
CA PRO A 46 5.23 22.96 -14.71
C PRO A 46 5.94 22.37 -13.48
N ALA A 47 7.15 21.84 -13.64
CA ALA A 47 7.92 21.30 -12.52
C ALA A 47 8.43 22.42 -11.59
N THR A 48 8.91 23.52 -12.19
CA THR A 48 9.29 24.73 -11.44
C THR A 48 8.09 25.31 -10.68
N GLU A 49 6.92 25.41 -11.32
CA GLU A 49 5.67 25.86 -10.69
C GLU A 49 5.31 25.00 -9.47
N ARG A 50 5.50 23.68 -9.59
CA ARG A 50 5.21 22.76 -8.50
C ARG A 50 6.14 22.94 -7.31
N TYR A 51 7.45 23.07 -7.55
CA TYR A 51 8.38 23.37 -6.46
C TYR A 51 8.11 24.75 -5.84
N TRP A 52 7.71 25.72 -6.67
CA TRP A 52 7.30 27.04 -6.22
C TRP A 52 6.07 26.99 -5.30
N SER A 53 5.06 26.18 -5.64
CA SER A 53 3.88 25.98 -4.78
C SER A 53 4.23 25.41 -3.39
N LEU A 54 5.38 24.76 -3.28
CA LEU A 54 5.90 24.19 -2.04
C LEU A 54 6.89 25.12 -1.32
N TRP A 55 6.98 26.40 -1.70
CA TRP A 55 7.99 27.35 -1.20
C TRP A 55 8.20 27.31 0.33
N ASN A 56 7.12 27.27 1.11
CA ASN A 56 7.19 27.25 2.58
C ASN A 56 7.69 25.92 3.16
N TYR A 57 7.62 24.84 2.37
CA TYR A 57 8.05 23.50 2.73
C TYR A 57 9.40 23.14 2.14
N VAL A 58 9.99 23.98 1.28
CA VAL A 58 11.31 23.73 0.69
C VAL A 58 12.37 24.64 1.30
N HIS A 59 13.50 24.04 1.64
CA HIS A 59 14.59 24.67 2.38
C HIS A 59 15.92 24.27 1.75
N VAL A 60 16.82 25.23 1.64
CA VAL A 60 18.21 24.97 1.22
C VAL A 60 19.04 24.76 2.48
N LYS A 61 19.79 23.66 2.52
CA LYS A 61 20.75 23.31 3.59
C LYS A 61 22.07 23.00 2.91
N ASP A 62 23.13 23.70 3.28
CA ASP A 62 24.48 23.50 2.72
C ASP A 62 24.49 23.53 1.17
N GLY A 63 23.63 24.38 0.60
CA GLY A 63 23.46 24.52 -0.86
C GLY A 63 22.60 23.45 -1.54
N VAL A 64 22.07 22.48 -0.79
CA VAL A 64 21.19 21.41 -1.28
C VAL A 64 19.73 21.68 -0.90
N LEU A 65 18.82 21.51 -1.86
CA LEU A 65 17.39 21.70 -1.68
C LEU A 65 16.72 20.46 -1.10
N TYR A 66 16.04 20.65 0.03
CA TYR A 66 15.22 19.66 0.70
C TYR A 66 13.77 20.13 0.82
N ARG A 67 12.86 19.18 0.92
CA ARG A 67 11.46 19.39 1.29
C ARG A 67 11.22 18.89 2.71
N LYS A 68 10.64 19.71 3.58
CA LYS A 68 10.07 19.31 4.85
C LYS A 68 8.68 18.71 4.59
N TRP A 69 8.52 17.43 4.91
CA TRP A 69 7.22 16.78 4.96
C TRP A 69 6.78 16.66 6.41
N GLU A 70 5.52 16.95 6.67
CA GLU A 70 4.90 16.86 8.00
C GLU A 70 3.73 15.87 7.93
N SER A 71 3.54 15.11 9.00
CA SER A 71 2.41 14.21 9.15
C SER A 71 1.10 14.98 9.33
N ASP A 72 -0.03 14.38 8.96
CA ASP A 72 -1.35 15.05 8.99
C ASP A 72 -1.76 15.50 10.40
N ASP A 73 -1.23 14.83 11.43
CA ASP A 73 -1.40 15.13 12.85
C ASP A 73 -0.34 16.11 13.40
N GLY A 74 0.62 16.55 12.58
CA GLY A 74 1.72 17.44 12.95
C GLY A 74 2.74 16.83 13.92
N SER A 75 2.59 15.55 14.29
CA SER A 75 3.41 14.90 15.33
C SER A 75 4.83 14.57 14.88
N SER A 76 5.03 14.41 13.58
CA SER A 76 6.31 14.04 13.00
C SER A 76 6.58 14.80 11.71
N TYR A 77 7.84 15.11 11.47
CA TYR A 77 8.31 15.63 10.21
C TYR A 77 9.52 14.83 9.73
N ARG A 78 9.77 14.88 8.42
CA ARG A 78 10.97 14.32 7.81
C ARG A 78 11.48 15.21 6.70
N TRP A 79 12.79 15.17 6.49
CA TRP A 79 13.42 15.82 5.36
C TRP A 79 13.44 14.87 4.18
N GLN A 80 12.99 15.36 3.03
CA GLN A 80 13.04 14.66 1.76
C GLN A 80 13.99 15.41 0.83
N LEU A 81 15.03 14.76 0.34
CA LEU A 81 15.90 15.33 -0.68
C LEU A 81 15.11 15.57 -1.97
N ILE A 82 15.20 16.78 -2.54
CA ILE A 82 14.62 17.05 -3.86
C ILE A 82 15.55 16.50 -4.92
N LEU A 83 15.10 15.46 -5.61
CA LEU A 83 15.95 14.68 -6.49
C LEU A 83 16.00 15.28 -7.91
N PRO A 84 17.19 15.57 -8.47
CA PRO A 84 17.35 15.93 -9.87
C PRO A 84 16.89 14.83 -10.82
N LYS A 85 16.40 15.20 -12.01
CA LYS A 85 15.92 14.23 -13.00
C LYS A 85 16.96 13.16 -13.36
N SER A 86 18.24 13.53 -13.41
CA SER A 86 19.36 12.65 -13.72
C SER A 86 19.54 11.49 -12.73
N ARG A 87 19.09 11.64 -11.48
CA ARG A 87 19.27 10.66 -10.41
C ARG A 87 18.03 9.82 -10.11
N ILE A 88 16.89 10.13 -10.73
CA ILE A 88 15.62 9.41 -10.51
C ILE A 88 15.77 7.92 -10.87
N GLN A 89 16.40 7.62 -12.02
CA GLN A 89 16.53 6.24 -12.50
C GLN A 89 17.34 5.38 -11.54
N GLU A 90 18.44 5.90 -10.99
CA GLU A 90 19.29 5.21 -10.02
C GLU A 90 18.51 4.83 -8.75
N ILE A 91 17.74 5.77 -8.21
CA ILE A 91 16.89 5.52 -7.03
C ILE A 91 15.78 4.51 -7.30
N LEU A 92 15.16 4.57 -8.49
CA LEU A 92 14.14 3.61 -8.87
C LEU A 92 14.74 2.20 -8.97
N GLN A 93 15.90 2.05 -9.62
CA GLN A 93 16.62 0.77 -9.70
C GLN A 93 16.99 0.24 -8.32
N GLU A 94 17.57 1.08 -7.45
CA GLU A 94 17.99 0.66 -6.11
C GLU A 94 16.79 0.23 -5.25
N LEU A 95 15.72 1.04 -5.21
CA LEU A 95 14.61 0.80 -4.28
C LEU A 95 13.59 -0.22 -4.80
N HIS A 96 13.56 -0.48 -6.11
CA HIS A 96 12.64 -1.42 -6.74
C HIS A 96 13.32 -2.72 -7.20
N ASP A 97 14.43 -2.63 -7.93
CA ASP A 97 15.03 -3.78 -8.62
C ASP A 97 16.14 -4.47 -7.82
N SER A 98 16.68 -3.81 -6.79
CA SER A 98 17.66 -4.47 -5.92
C SER A 98 17.04 -5.62 -5.12
N ALA A 99 17.88 -6.54 -4.63
CA ALA A 99 17.45 -7.61 -3.72
C ALA A 99 16.72 -7.06 -2.47
N SER A 100 17.08 -5.84 -2.03
CA SER A 100 16.39 -5.16 -0.94
C SER A 100 15.03 -4.56 -1.37
N GLY A 101 14.90 -4.20 -2.65
CA GLY A 101 13.73 -3.64 -3.33
C GLY A 101 12.67 -4.66 -3.75
N GLY A 102 13.03 -5.95 -3.87
CA GLY A 102 12.08 -7.08 -3.97
C GLY A 102 11.06 -7.03 -5.12
N HIS A 103 11.23 -6.12 -6.09
CA HIS A 103 10.22 -5.74 -7.10
C HIS A 103 8.84 -5.49 -6.47
N PHE A 104 8.81 -4.68 -5.40
CA PHE A 104 7.55 -4.35 -4.73
C PHE A 104 6.61 -3.56 -5.65
N GLY A 105 5.31 -3.78 -5.49
CA GLY A 105 4.30 -3.01 -6.23
C GLY A 105 4.33 -1.53 -5.86
N VAL A 106 3.79 -0.69 -6.76
CA VAL A 106 3.77 0.78 -6.72
C VAL A 106 3.62 1.38 -5.31
N ILE A 107 2.65 0.91 -4.51
CA ILE A 107 2.36 1.47 -3.18
C ILE A 107 3.55 1.36 -2.23
N ASN A 108 4.22 0.22 -2.21
CA ASN A 108 5.35 -0.03 -1.32
C ASN A 108 6.60 0.71 -1.78
N THR A 109 6.83 0.79 -3.08
CA THR A 109 7.92 1.56 -3.69
C THR A 109 7.76 3.05 -3.37
N LEU A 110 6.54 3.58 -3.55
CA LEU A 110 6.21 4.96 -3.16
C LEU A 110 6.44 5.23 -1.68
N ARG A 111 6.04 4.29 -0.80
CA ARG A 111 6.24 4.43 0.64
C ARG A 111 7.72 4.61 0.98
N ARG A 112 8.59 3.76 0.43
CA ARG A 112 10.04 3.82 0.66
C ARG A 112 10.70 5.06 0.09
N ILE A 113 10.32 5.44 -1.13
CA ILE A 113 10.85 6.67 -1.76
C ILE A 113 10.49 7.88 -0.89
N ARG A 114 9.22 8.00 -0.46
CA ARG A 114 8.74 9.12 0.36
C ARG A 114 9.34 9.14 1.77
N GLU A 115 10.08 8.12 2.19
CA GLU A 115 10.83 8.22 3.43
C GLU A 115 11.99 9.22 3.31
N ARG A 116 12.57 9.40 2.11
CA ARG A 116 13.83 10.15 1.92
C ARG A 116 13.87 11.09 0.72
N PHE A 117 13.03 10.88 -0.29
CA PHE A 117 13.14 11.57 -1.57
C PHE A 117 11.81 12.18 -2.03
N TYR A 118 11.91 13.25 -2.81
CA TYR A 118 10.79 13.88 -3.50
C TYR A 118 11.23 14.44 -4.87
N TRP A 119 10.36 14.38 -5.87
CA TRP A 119 10.53 15.09 -7.15
C TRP A 119 9.16 15.33 -7.81
N ASP A 120 9.13 16.19 -8.83
CA ASP A 120 7.90 16.39 -9.62
C ASP A 120 7.47 15.09 -10.30
N ARG A 121 6.16 14.80 -10.31
CA ARG A 121 5.58 13.59 -10.91
C ARG A 121 6.10 12.26 -10.35
N LEU A 122 6.70 12.25 -9.16
CA LEU A 122 7.15 11.04 -8.43
C LEU A 122 6.19 9.87 -8.54
N ARG A 123 4.89 10.08 -8.30
CA ARG A 123 3.90 9.00 -8.40
C ARG A 123 3.80 8.40 -9.81
N ALA A 124 3.77 9.25 -10.84
CA ALA A 124 3.63 8.82 -12.22
C ALA A 124 4.88 8.05 -12.68
N ASP A 125 6.07 8.52 -12.28
CA ASP A 125 7.33 7.87 -12.64
C ASP A 125 7.45 6.48 -12.00
N VAL A 126 7.08 6.34 -10.73
CA VAL A 126 7.06 5.03 -10.04
C VAL A 126 6.02 4.10 -10.67
N GLU A 127 4.84 4.61 -11.02
CA GLU A 127 3.81 3.81 -11.71
C GLU A 127 4.28 3.32 -13.08
N LYS A 128 4.98 4.17 -13.84
CA LYS A 128 5.59 3.82 -15.12
C LYS A 128 6.68 2.76 -14.92
N TRP A 129 7.60 2.99 -13.99
CA TRP A 129 8.70 2.06 -13.68
C TRP A 129 8.20 0.66 -13.32
N CYS A 130 7.27 0.55 -12.38
CA CYS A 130 6.69 -0.73 -11.98
C CYS A 130 5.92 -1.43 -13.12
N ARG A 131 5.37 -0.69 -14.10
CA ARG A 131 4.67 -1.25 -15.25
C ARG A 131 5.63 -1.80 -16.32
N GLU A 132 6.78 -1.15 -16.45
CA GLU A 132 7.85 -1.55 -17.38
C GLU A 132 8.71 -2.69 -16.82
N CYS A 133 8.71 -2.90 -15.50
CA CYS A 133 9.39 -4.02 -14.86
C CYS A 133 8.87 -5.39 -15.36
N GLU A 134 9.78 -6.15 -15.97
CA GLU A 134 9.52 -7.48 -16.51
C GLU A 134 9.07 -8.48 -15.44
N SER A 135 9.67 -8.42 -14.25
CA SER A 135 9.32 -9.26 -13.10
C SER A 135 7.89 -9.02 -12.60
N PHE A 136 7.35 -7.80 -12.76
CA PHE A 136 5.97 -7.48 -12.42
C PHE A 136 4.99 -7.93 -13.53
N ARG A 137 5.41 -7.86 -14.79
CA ARG A 137 4.63 -8.37 -15.95
C ARG A 137 4.43 -9.88 -15.86
N VAL A 138 5.47 -10.63 -15.49
CA VAL A 138 5.40 -12.10 -15.35
C VAL A 138 4.47 -12.52 -14.20
N ARG A 139 4.44 -11.79 -13.08
CA ARG A 139 3.55 -12.08 -11.94
C ARG A 139 2.08 -11.76 -12.22
N LYS A 140 1.80 -10.87 -13.17
CA LYS A 140 0.46 -10.58 -13.69
C LYS A 140 0.21 -11.34 -15.00
N GLY A 141 0.44 -12.65 -15.00
CA GLY A 141 0.08 -13.51 -16.13
C GLY A 141 -1.37 -13.27 -16.60
N PRO A 142 -1.68 -13.55 -17.88
CA PRO A 142 -3.01 -13.34 -18.42
C PRO A 142 -4.04 -14.07 -17.55
N LYS A 143 -5.03 -13.34 -17.07
CA LYS A 143 -6.19 -13.93 -16.39
C LYS A 143 -7.05 -14.58 -17.47
N THR A 144 -7.00 -15.90 -17.59
CA THR A 144 -8.06 -16.63 -18.29
C THR A 144 -9.34 -16.61 -17.45
N GLU A 145 -10.48 -16.71 -18.13
CA GLU A 145 -11.82 -16.48 -17.57
C GLU A 145 -12.23 -17.50 -16.51
N ASP A 146 -11.50 -18.61 -16.41
CA ASP A 146 -11.65 -19.63 -15.38
C ASP A 146 -10.39 -19.68 -14.52
N GLY A 147 -10.47 -19.15 -13.30
CA GLY A 147 -9.34 -18.92 -12.39
C GLY A 147 -8.60 -20.16 -11.87
N LYS A 148 -7.93 -20.92 -12.76
CA LYS A 148 -6.92 -21.93 -12.43
C LYS A 148 -5.63 -21.64 -13.21
N ALA A 149 -4.56 -21.34 -12.48
CA ALA A 149 -3.22 -21.32 -13.04
C ALA A 149 -2.81 -22.76 -13.39
N VAL A 150 -2.74 -23.04 -14.69
CA VAL A 150 -2.02 -24.19 -15.25
C VAL A 150 -0.59 -23.73 -15.51
N THR A 151 0.31 -24.18 -14.66
CA THR A 151 1.47 -25.01 -15.01
C THR A 151 2.36 -25.08 -13.77
N GLY A 152 2.50 -26.29 -13.22
CA GLY A 152 3.76 -26.59 -12.55
C GLY A 152 4.84 -26.41 -13.61
N TRP A 153 5.85 -25.59 -13.32
CA TRP A 153 7.26 -25.70 -13.69
C TRP A 153 7.95 -24.47 -13.08
N THR A 154 8.87 -24.73 -12.15
CA THR A 154 9.68 -23.71 -11.49
C THR A 154 10.70 -23.14 -12.48
N SER A 155 10.54 -21.85 -12.80
CA SER A 155 11.40 -21.08 -13.72
C SER A 155 12.80 -20.75 -13.16
N ALA A 156 13.39 -21.64 -12.36
CA ALA A 156 14.70 -21.39 -11.73
C ALA A 156 15.90 -21.74 -12.64
N GLU A 157 15.67 -22.40 -13.79
CA GLU A 157 16.75 -23.00 -14.59
C GLU A 157 17.19 -22.19 -15.82
N LYS A 158 16.66 -20.99 -16.07
CA LYS A 158 16.88 -20.32 -17.37
C LYS A 158 17.74 -19.06 -17.42
N PHE A 159 18.38 -18.63 -16.35
CA PHE A 159 19.24 -17.44 -16.42
C PHE A 159 20.56 -17.60 -15.66
N SER A 160 21.59 -18.06 -16.40
CA SER A 160 23.04 -17.88 -16.15
C SER A 160 23.65 -18.42 -14.84
N ASP A 161 24.91 -18.83 -14.91
CA ASP A 161 25.73 -19.50 -13.88
C ASP A 161 26.05 -18.70 -12.60
N ARG A 162 25.11 -17.89 -12.10
CA ARG A 162 25.16 -17.28 -10.78
C ARG A 162 23.81 -17.47 -10.12
N THR A 163 23.74 -18.48 -9.27
CA THR A 163 22.56 -18.76 -8.44
C THR A 163 22.20 -17.50 -7.63
N PRO A 164 20.96 -16.98 -7.74
CA PRO A 164 20.57 -15.76 -7.04
C PRO A 164 20.64 -15.99 -5.53
N ARG A 165 21.27 -15.06 -4.79
CA ARG A 165 21.27 -15.10 -3.33
C ARG A 165 19.85 -14.87 -2.84
N PHE A 166 19.27 -15.86 -2.17
CA PHE A 166 17.96 -15.70 -1.56
C PHE A 166 18.07 -14.79 -0.33
N PRO A 167 16.98 -14.11 0.07
CA PRO A 167 16.94 -13.37 1.34
C PRO A 167 17.39 -14.22 2.54
N PHE A 168 17.16 -15.53 2.45
CA PHE A 168 17.66 -16.52 3.39
C PHE A 168 19.20 -16.61 3.37
N ASP A 169 19.85 -16.68 2.21
CA ASP A 169 21.32 -16.74 2.10
C ASP A 169 22.01 -15.47 2.61
N ILE A 170 21.33 -14.31 2.55
CA ILE A 170 21.83 -13.04 3.10
C ILE A 170 21.73 -13.02 4.64
N LEU A 171 20.62 -13.54 5.19
CA LEU A 171 20.38 -13.55 6.63
C LEU A 171 21.11 -14.69 7.35
N PHE A 172 21.39 -15.79 6.65
CA PHE A 172 21.84 -17.03 7.25
C PHE A 172 23.15 -17.55 6.64
N GLY A 173 23.66 -16.99 5.55
CA GLY A 173 24.92 -17.42 4.94
C GLY A 173 24.84 -18.80 4.28
N ARG A 174 25.72 -19.04 3.29
CA ARG A 174 25.81 -20.32 2.57
C ARG A 174 26.81 -21.25 3.27
N PRO A 175 26.58 -22.57 3.36
CA PRO A 175 27.61 -23.48 3.81
C PRO A 175 28.75 -23.50 2.77
N GLY A 176 29.96 -23.19 3.21
CA GLY A 176 31.15 -23.13 2.35
C GLY A 176 32.29 -22.27 2.91
N ASP A 177 31.98 -21.26 3.73
CA ASP A 177 32.98 -20.28 4.18
C ASP A 177 33.54 -20.58 5.59
N THR A 178 33.86 -21.85 5.91
CA THR A 178 34.89 -22.28 6.90
C THR A 178 34.87 -23.82 7.06
N PRO A 179 36.02 -24.50 7.19
CA PRO A 179 36.05 -25.95 7.40
C PRO A 179 35.78 -26.27 8.87
N SER A 180 34.60 -26.81 9.18
CA SER A 180 34.27 -27.42 10.46
C SER A 180 33.69 -28.81 10.25
N SER A 181 33.82 -29.66 11.26
CA SER A 181 33.50 -31.09 11.25
C SER A 181 32.09 -31.39 10.69
N PRO A 182 31.94 -32.37 9.76
CA PRO A 182 30.69 -32.62 9.01
C PRO A 182 29.42 -32.82 9.85
N ASN A 183 29.56 -33.30 11.10
CA ASN A 183 28.42 -33.71 11.93
C ASN A 183 27.86 -32.56 12.77
N GLU A 184 28.67 -31.56 13.14
CA GLU A 184 28.19 -30.35 13.83
C GLU A 184 27.41 -29.44 12.88
N ASP A 185 27.80 -29.39 11.61
CA ASP A 185 27.17 -28.55 10.60
C ASP A 185 25.77 -29.05 10.22
N LEU A 186 25.55 -30.37 10.13
CA LEU A 186 24.24 -30.96 9.83
C LEU A 186 23.20 -30.65 10.91
N ASN A 187 23.54 -30.85 12.18
CA ASN A 187 22.66 -30.55 13.32
C ASN A 187 22.36 -29.05 13.42
N LYS A 188 23.36 -28.20 13.14
CA LYS A 188 23.19 -26.74 13.12
C LYS A 188 22.32 -26.30 11.96
N LEU A 189 22.42 -26.94 10.80
CA LEU A 189 21.56 -26.67 9.64
C LEU A 189 20.12 -27.11 9.89
N GLU A 190 19.88 -28.30 10.44
CA GLU A 190 18.55 -28.78 10.81
C GLU A 190 17.89 -27.85 11.82
N ALA A 191 18.60 -27.48 12.89
CA ALA A 191 18.08 -26.56 13.89
C ALA A 191 17.73 -25.17 13.31
N ARG A 192 18.44 -24.73 12.27
CA ARG A 192 18.16 -23.47 11.57
C ARG A 192 16.96 -23.58 10.65
N LEU A 193 16.82 -24.69 9.94
CA LEU A 193 15.68 -24.97 9.08
C LEU A 193 14.39 -25.04 9.89
N GLU A 194 14.41 -25.74 11.03
CA GLU A 194 13.27 -25.81 11.94
C GLU A 194 12.89 -24.44 12.53
N ARG A 195 13.88 -23.60 12.87
CA ARG A 195 13.63 -22.21 13.30
C ARG A 195 12.98 -21.37 12.19
N ALA A 196 13.40 -21.54 10.95
CA ALA A 196 12.80 -20.83 9.83
C ALA A 196 11.35 -21.28 9.60
N GLN A 197 11.10 -22.59 9.60
CA GLN A 197 9.77 -23.16 9.42
C GLN A 197 8.79 -22.75 10.54
N THR A 198 9.26 -22.72 11.79
CA THR A 198 8.44 -22.30 12.94
C THR A 198 8.09 -20.82 12.86
N SER A 199 9.07 -19.95 12.56
CA SER A 199 8.85 -18.51 12.35
C SER A 199 7.84 -18.22 11.22
N ASP A 200 7.94 -18.91 10.08
CA ASP A 200 7.00 -18.73 8.98
C ASP A 200 5.57 -19.17 9.36
N ARG A 201 5.44 -20.29 10.08
CA ARG A 201 4.15 -20.78 10.60
C ARG A 201 3.53 -19.78 11.59
N GLU A 202 4.33 -19.22 12.49
CA GLU A 202 3.88 -18.18 13.44
C GLU A 202 3.41 -16.92 12.74
N ARG A 203 4.16 -16.46 11.74
CA ARG A 203 3.82 -15.26 10.97
C ARG A 203 2.51 -15.44 10.20
N VAL A 204 2.28 -16.60 9.58
CA VAL A 204 1.01 -16.92 8.91
C VAL A 204 -0.15 -16.93 9.92
N LYS A 205 0.04 -17.49 11.12
CA LYS A 205 -0.95 -17.46 12.20
C LYS A 205 -1.26 -16.03 12.63
N LEU A 206 -0.24 -15.20 12.87
CA LEU A 206 -0.40 -13.79 13.25
C LEU A 206 -1.14 -13.00 12.16
N PHE A 207 -0.79 -13.18 10.88
CA PHE A 207 -1.50 -12.51 9.78
C PHE A 207 -2.98 -12.92 9.70
N ARG A 208 -3.31 -14.19 9.97
CA ARG A 208 -4.70 -14.66 10.04
C ARG A 208 -5.46 -13.97 11.17
N ILE A 209 -4.83 -13.81 12.35
CA ILE A 209 -5.42 -13.12 13.50
C ILE A 209 -5.62 -11.63 13.21
N LEU A 210 -4.60 -10.95 12.68
CA LEU A 210 -4.67 -9.52 12.35
C LEU A 210 -5.73 -9.22 11.28
N LYS A 211 -5.82 -10.06 10.24
CA LYS A 211 -6.88 -9.92 9.24
C LYS A 211 -8.26 -10.12 9.87
N LYS A 212 -8.44 -11.14 10.72
CA LYS A 212 -9.70 -11.40 11.40
C LYS A 212 -10.10 -10.21 12.30
N THR A 213 -9.21 -9.74 13.16
CA THR A 213 -9.46 -8.58 14.04
C THR A 213 -9.81 -7.31 13.26
N HIS A 214 -9.16 -7.07 12.13
CA HIS A 214 -9.52 -5.97 11.22
C HIS A 214 -10.90 -6.17 10.56
N TYR A 215 -11.26 -7.38 10.14
CA TYR A 215 -12.60 -7.65 9.60
C TYR A 215 -13.68 -7.49 10.67
N ASP A 216 -13.39 -7.93 11.89
CA ASP A 216 -14.33 -7.94 13.00
C ASP A 216 -14.50 -6.55 13.65
N SER A 217 -13.50 -5.65 13.57
CA SER A 217 -13.53 -4.30 14.18
C SER A 217 -14.65 -3.38 13.66
N GLY A 218 -15.19 -3.66 12.47
CA GLY A 218 -16.34 -2.95 11.90
C GLY A 218 -17.70 -3.62 12.17
N THR A 219 -17.74 -4.72 12.93
CA THR A 219 -18.96 -5.49 13.15
C THR A 219 -19.76 -4.91 14.31
N THR A 220 -20.90 -4.30 14.00
CA THR A 220 -21.88 -3.93 15.02
C THR A 220 -22.73 -5.16 15.35
N ASP A 221 -22.65 -5.65 16.59
CA ASP A 221 -23.48 -6.76 17.04
C ASP A 221 -24.90 -6.27 17.35
N TYR A 222 -25.87 -6.74 16.58
CA TYR A 222 -27.28 -6.44 16.80
C TYR A 222 -27.98 -7.68 17.35
N HIS A 223 -28.25 -7.69 18.66
CA HIS A 223 -29.03 -8.74 19.29
C HIS A 223 -30.54 -8.51 19.10
N LEU A 224 -31.05 -8.93 17.95
CA LEU A 224 -32.49 -8.86 17.64
C LEU A 224 -33.24 -9.98 18.38
N LYS A 225 -34.31 -9.62 19.09
CA LYS A 225 -35.22 -10.53 19.79
C LYS A 225 -36.43 -10.86 18.90
N LYS A 226 -37.09 -11.98 19.22
CA LYS A 226 -38.37 -12.35 18.59
C LYS A 226 -39.39 -11.24 18.84
N GLY A 227 -39.96 -10.69 17.77
CA GLY A 227 -40.87 -9.55 17.82
C GLY A 227 -40.28 -8.21 17.34
N ASP A 228 -38.96 -8.10 17.19
CA ASP A 228 -38.35 -6.83 16.78
C ASP A 228 -38.64 -6.49 15.31
N LEU A 229 -38.85 -5.19 15.04
CA LEU A 229 -39.06 -4.66 13.70
C LEU A 229 -37.72 -4.37 13.02
N VAL A 230 -37.52 -4.95 11.83
CA VAL A 230 -36.27 -4.85 11.08
C VAL A 230 -36.51 -4.48 9.62
N TRP A 231 -35.58 -3.72 9.04
CA TRP A 231 -35.55 -3.51 7.60
C TRP A 231 -35.01 -4.74 6.88
N ALA A 232 -35.86 -5.42 6.11
CA ALA A 232 -35.50 -6.62 5.36
C ALA A 232 -35.01 -6.25 3.94
N CYS A 233 -33.71 -6.38 3.69
CA CYS A 233 -33.17 -6.28 2.33
C CYS A 233 -33.47 -7.57 1.55
N ASN A 234 -34.39 -7.50 0.58
CA ASN A 234 -34.71 -8.63 -0.31
C ASN A 234 -34.36 -8.30 -1.77
N PRO A 235 -33.13 -8.57 -2.24
CA PRO A 235 -32.77 -8.36 -3.63
C PRO A 235 -33.38 -9.47 -4.50
N LYS A 236 -34.63 -9.32 -4.97
CA LYS A 236 -35.11 -10.15 -6.08
C LYS A 236 -34.28 -9.82 -7.33
N ARG A 237 -33.36 -10.71 -7.71
CA ARG A 237 -32.52 -10.60 -8.90
C ARG A 237 -33.38 -10.82 -10.16
N ARG A 238 -33.57 -9.77 -10.97
CA ARG A 238 -34.15 -9.93 -12.32
C ARG A 238 -33.01 -10.13 -13.32
N ARG A 239 -33.05 -11.21 -14.10
CA ARG A 239 -32.09 -11.45 -15.19
C ARG A 239 -32.15 -10.27 -16.18
N GLY A 240 -30.99 -9.77 -16.62
CA GLY A 240 -30.87 -8.69 -17.60
C GLY A 240 -30.77 -7.26 -17.06
N LEU A 241 -30.85 -7.02 -15.74
CA LEU A 241 -30.68 -5.69 -15.14
C LEU A 241 -29.39 -5.62 -14.31
N SER A 242 -28.57 -4.58 -14.54
CA SER A 242 -27.31 -4.36 -13.82
C SER A 242 -27.54 -3.86 -12.38
N LEU A 243 -26.58 -4.16 -11.48
CA LEU A 243 -26.71 -4.07 -10.02
C LEU A 243 -26.37 -2.69 -9.40
N LYS A 244 -26.19 -1.61 -10.18
CA LYS A 244 -25.82 -0.28 -9.67
C LYS A 244 -27.01 0.70 -9.60
N PRO A 245 -27.03 1.63 -8.63
CA PRO A 245 -27.34 1.40 -7.22
C PRO A 245 -28.88 1.40 -7.00
N ARG A 246 -29.44 0.27 -6.57
CA ARG A 246 -30.80 0.22 -6.02
C ARG A 246 -30.73 -0.31 -4.60
N GLN A 247 -30.68 0.58 -3.61
CA GLN A 247 -30.99 0.19 -2.23
C GLN A 247 -32.51 0.05 -2.10
N LYS A 248 -33.05 -1.11 -2.51
CA LYS A 248 -34.42 -1.47 -2.15
C LYS A 248 -34.41 -2.08 -0.76
N ARG A 249 -34.24 -1.24 0.27
CA ARG A 249 -34.65 -1.60 1.63
C ARG A 249 -36.17 -1.70 1.59
N VAL A 250 -36.71 -2.86 1.92
CA VAL A 250 -38.15 -3.10 1.88
C VAL A 250 -38.64 -3.11 3.33
N GLY A 251 -39.78 -2.43 3.55
CA GLY A 251 -40.41 -2.03 4.83
C GLY A 251 -40.35 -3.02 5.99
N PRO A 252 -40.76 -2.56 7.19
CA PRO A 252 -40.53 -3.27 8.44
C PRO A 252 -41.14 -4.67 8.40
N GLY A 253 -40.33 -5.67 8.74
CA GLY A 253 -40.77 -7.03 9.01
C GLY A 253 -40.45 -7.38 10.45
N THR A 254 -41.26 -8.26 11.03
CA THR A 254 -41.10 -8.76 12.39
C THR A 254 -40.20 -9.97 12.39
N VAL A 255 -39.22 -10.01 13.30
CA VAL A 255 -38.39 -11.20 13.53
C VAL A 255 -39.26 -12.28 14.18
N VAL A 256 -39.50 -13.37 13.46
CA VAL A 256 -40.29 -14.51 13.94
C VAL A 256 -39.45 -15.39 14.83
N ASN A 257 -38.28 -15.84 14.36
CA ASN A 257 -37.36 -16.70 15.11
C ASN A 257 -35.91 -16.44 14.66
N LYS A 258 -34.97 -16.51 15.62
CA LYS A 258 -33.52 -16.52 15.35
C LYS A 258 -33.09 -17.95 15.02
N LEU A 259 -32.40 -18.13 13.89
CA LEU A 259 -31.87 -19.45 13.49
C LEU A 259 -30.39 -19.58 13.85
N ASN A 260 -29.60 -18.52 13.65
CA ASN A 260 -28.19 -18.40 14.07
C ASN A 260 -27.89 -16.94 14.45
N ASP A 261 -26.71 -16.67 15.02
CA ASP A 261 -26.28 -15.29 15.35
C ASP A 261 -26.40 -14.32 14.20
N VAL A 262 -26.22 -14.81 12.97
CA VAL A 262 -26.21 -14.02 11.73
C VAL A 262 -27.45 -14.28 10.85
N VAL A 263 -28.38 -15.16 11.24
CA VAL A 263 -29.50 -15.58 10.38
C VAL A 263 -30.82 -15.56 11.13
N TYR A 264 -31.77 -14.78 10.60
CA TYR A 264 -33.08 -14.55 11.20
C TYR A 264 -34.19 -14.91 10.21
N ARG A 265 -35.31 -15.39 10.75
CA ARG A 265 -36.53 -15.61 9.99
C ARG A 265 -37.47 -14.42 10.22
N VAL A 266 -37.78 -13.69 9.15
CA VAL A 266 -38.55 -12.43 9.21
C VAL A 266 -39.86 -12.58 8.44
N GLN A 267 -40.96 -12.10 9.01
CA GLN A 267 -42.30 -12.09 8.42
C GLN A 267 -42.80 -10.65 8.30
N ARG A 268 -43.42 -10.30 7.18
CA ARG A 268 -43.81 -8.90 6.90
C ARG A 268 -45.29 -8.61 7.14
N SER A 269 -46.15 -9.59 6.92
CA SER A 269 -47.58 -9.52 7.24
C SER A 269 -48.01 -10.88 7.78
N SER A 270 -49.11 -10.91 8.53
CA SER A 270 -49.68 -12.15 9.07
C SER A 270 -49.94 -13.21 7.99
N ASN A 271 -50.21 -12.77 6.77
CA ASN A 271 -50.53 -13.63 5.62
C ASN A 271 -49.31 -13.99 4.75
N ASP A 272 -48.14 -13.36 4.98
CA ASP A 272 -46.92 -13.64 4.22
C ASP A 272 -46.15 -14.83 4.82
N THR A 273 -45.57 -15.67 3.96
CA THR A 273 -44.66 -16.73 4.40
C THR A 273 -43.35 -16.13 4.94
N PRO A 274 -42.87 -16.62 6.11
CA PRO A 274 -41.66 -16.09 6.73
C PRO A 274 -40.42 -16.43 5.90
N LYS A 275 -39.49 -15.46 5.74
CA LYS A 275 -38.29 -15.60 4.91
C LYS A 275 -37.02 -15.59 5.75
N VAL A 276 -36.04 -16.39 5.35
CA VAL A 276 -34.73 -16.47 6.01
C VAL A 276 -33.80 -15.40 5.43
N ILE A 277 -33.24 -14.54 6.29
CA ILE A 277 -32.41 -13.39 5.91
C ILE A 277 -31.13 -13.38 6.75
N HIS A 278 -30.00 -13.11 6.10
CA HIS A 278 -28.67 -12.95 6.71
C HIS A 278 -28.44 -11.49 7.17
N ILE A 279 -27.75 -11.29 8.30
CA ILE A 279 -27.77 -10.11 9.21
C ILE A 279 -27.40 -8.71 8.69
N ARG A 280 -27.51 -8.41 7.40
CA ARG A 280 -27.68 -7.00 6.97
C ARG A 280 -29.08 -6.46 7.29
N LEU A 281 -29.61 -6.81 8.45
CA LEU A 281 -30.86 -6.31 9.01
C LEU A 281 -30.50 -5.10 9.87
N VAL A 282 -31.00 -3.93 9.47
CA VAL A 282 -30.86 -2.70 10.26
C VAL A 282 -32.11 -2.59 11.15
N PRO A 283 -31.97 -2.41 12.48
CA PRO A 283 -33.11 -2.24 13.35
C PRO A 283 -33.96 -1.04 12.91
N TYR A 284 -35.29 -1.21 12.92
CA TYR A 284 -36.21 -0.12 12.60
C TYR A 284 -36.27 0.82 13.81
N ARG A 285 -35.59 1.97 13.74
CA ARG A 285 -35.73 3.03 14.74
C ARG A 285 -36.93 3.89 14.34
N THR A 286 -37.99 3.88 15.14
CA THR A 286 -39.02 4.92 15.09
C THR A 286 -38.39 6.21 15.61
N THR A 287 -37.78 7.00 14.73
CA THR A 287 -37.52 8.40 15.07
C THR A 287 -38.87 9.08 15.17
N VAL A 288 -39.38 9.22 16.39
CA VAL A 288 -40.45 10.16 16.69
C VAL A 288 -39.83 11.55 16.57
N HIS A 289 -39.70 12.05 15.34
CA HIS A 289 -39.56 13.48 15.12
C HIS A 289 -40.96 14.05 15.35
N SER A 290 -41.23 14.47 16.59
CA SER A 290 -42.27 15.45 16.86
C SER A 290 -41.83 16.73 16.13
N CYS A 291 -42.40 16.95 14.95
CA CYS A 291 -42.40 18.24 14.30
C CYS A 291 -43.79 18.82 14.52
N MET A 292 -43.93 19.44 15.70
CA MET A 292 -44.79 20.56 16.10
C MET A 292 -44.65 20.71 17.62
#